data_AF-A0AAV8RSM6-F1
#
_entry.id   AF-A0AAV8RSM6-F1
#
_cell.length_a   1.000
_cell.length_b   1.000
_cell.length_c   1.000
_cell.angle_alpha   90.00
_cell.angle_beta   90.00
_cell.angle_gamma   90.00
#
_symmetry.space_group_name_H-M   'P 1'
#
loop_
_entity.id
_entity.type
_entity.pdbx_description
1 polymer ?
#
loop_
_entity_poly.entity_id
_entity_poly.type
_entity_poly.pdbx_seq_one_letter_code
_entity_poly.pdbx_strand_id
1 'polypeptide(L)'
;MHLALLITLLLAAVFLSVTFLSFAYVRMFRRLRIPLCYCCCDSDDLELGRVADGPEAETDQEKEKGTSVWRFGWAEIESLNGKFAAAAVIGEGGSSTVYLARLGDASLGALKLHRPSERLYRAFRQELDVLLRLRHPHIVRLLGYCDDREEEGVLVFEYVPNGSLHEKLHGGGGEVLPWARRMAIAYQVAQALDYLHEGCDPQVVHGDVKAANVLLDGRLQAKLCDFGSARVGFSAAVAPPRSADAMVVGSLGYVDPYYLRFGMVSKKNDVYSFGVLLLELVTGAEAFDAERERQRLTAEVGPVLRDPEGRAAEAVDTRLSNKFDAGEAKAAASVAAMCVGDNPGLRPSMAEVVRMLQEAASSSIAAVASKSDGKTDTS
;
A
#
# COMPACT_ATOMS: atom_id res chain seq x y z
N MET A 1 -51.70 -26.56 0.61
CA MET A 1 -50.23 -26.69 0.55
C MET A 1 -49.58 -25.91 -0.59
N HIS A 2 -50.16 -25.89 -1.81
CA HIS A 2 -49.53 -25.21 -2.96
C HIS A 2 -49.40 -23.68 -2.84
N LEU A 3 -50.36 -22.98 -2.23
CA LEU A 3 -50.32 -21.51 -2.13
C LEU A 3 -49.22 -21.03 -1.17
N ALA A 4 -49.02 -21.70 -0.03
CA ALA A 4 -47.99 -21.35 0.93
C ALA A 4 -46.58 -21.55 0.35
N LEU A 5 -46.37 -22.65 -0.40
CA LEU A 5 -45.10 -22.94 -1.07
C LEU A 5 -44.75 -21.87 -2.12
N LEU A 6 -45.76 -21.41 -2.87
CA LEU A 6 -45.61 -20.37 -3.89
C LEU A 6 -45.19 -19.03 -3.27
N ILE A 7 -45.82 -18.66 -2.14
CA ILE A 7 -45.50 -17.43 -1.41
C ILE A 7 -44.07 -17.48 -0.87
N THR A 8 -43.64 -18.60 -0.29
CA THR A 8 -42.25 -18.74 0.20
C THR A 8 -41.21 -18.65 -0.91
N LEU A 9 -41.48 -19.21 -2.09
CA LEU A 9 -40.56 -19.11 -3.24
C LEU A 9 -40.47 -17.69 -3.79
N LEU A 10 -41.61 -16.97 -3.85
CA LEU A 10 -41.65 -15.56 -4.24
C LEU A 10 -40.87 -14.67 -3.27
N LEU A 11 -41.03 -14.86 -1.96
CA LEU A 11 -40.30 -14.08 -0.96
C LEU A 11 -38.79 -14.37 -1.00
N ALA A 12 -38.38 -15.62 -1.20
CA ALA A 12 -36.97 -15.99 -1.36
C ALA A 12 -36.36 -15.38 -2.64
N ALA A 13 -37.09 -15.38 -3.75
CA ALA A 13 -36.65 -14.76 -5.01
C ALA A 13 -36.51 -13.24 -4.88
N VAL A 14 -37.45 -12.57 -4.21
CA VAL A 14 -37.37 -11.13 -3.92
C VAL A 14 -36.15 -10.85 -3.03
N PHE A 15 -35.94 -11.62 -1.96
CA PHE A 15 -34.80 -11.45 -1.06
C PHE A 15 -33.44 -11.64 -1.77
N LEU A 16 -33.33 -12.65 -2.64
CA LEU A 16 -32.15 -12.89 -3.47
C LEU A 16 -31.92 -11.75 -4.47
N SER A 17 -32.98 -11.20 -5.07
CA SER A 17 -32.85 -10.08 -6.00
C SER A 17 -32.40 -8.78 -5.31
N VAL A 18 -32.93 -8.49 -4.11
CA VAL A 18 -32.56 -7.30 -3.33
C VAL A 18 -31.13 -7.41 -2.79
N THR A 19 -30.71 -8.58 -2.33
CA THR A 19 -29.32 -8.80 -1.88
C THR A 19 -28.34 -8.74 -3.04
N PHE A 20 -28.69 -9.27 -4.21
CA PHE A 20 -27.86 -9.16 -5.42
C PHE A 20 -27.77 -7.71 -5.93
N LEU A 21 -28.89 -6.97 -5.95
CA LEU A 21 -28.90 -5.55 -6.33
C LEU A 21 -28.12 -4.69 -5.33
N SER A 22 -28.22 -4.97 -4.03
CA SER A 22 -27.44 -4.27 -2.99
C SER A 22 -25.94 -4.57 -3.14
N PHE A 23 -25.56 -5.82 -3.37
CA PHE A 23 -24.17 -6.21 -3.61
C PHE A 23 -23.62 -5.60 -4.91
N ALA A 24 -24.41 -5.60 -5.99
CA ALA A 24 -24.06 -4.96 -7.25
C ALA A 24 -23.96 -3.44 -7.11
N TYR A 25 -24.85 -2.82 -6.32
CA TYR A 25 -24.85 -1.39 -6.03
C TYR A 25 -23.63 -0.98 -5.20
N VAL A 26 -23.28 -1.74 -4.15
CA VAL A 26 -22.06 -1.52 -3.36
C VAL A 26 -20.81 -1.71 -4.23
N ARG A 27 -20.80 -2.71 -5.12
CA ARG A 27 -19.68 -2.95 -6.06
C ARG A 27 -19.58 -1.88 -7.14
N MET A 28 -20.71 -1.34 -7.60
CA MET A 28 -20.79 -0.21 -8.54
C MET A 28 -20.34 1.09 -7.87
N PHE A 29 -20.75 1.35 -6.62
CA PHE A 29 -20.28 2.51 -5.85
C PHE A 29 -18.78 2.44 -5.57
N ARG A 30 -18.23 1.24 -5.31
CA ARG A 30 -16.77 1.01 -5.22
C ARG A 30 -16.03 1.27 -6.54
N ARG A 31 -16.69 1.14 -7.70
CA ARG A 31 -16.11 1.49 -9.01
C ARG A 31 -16.17 2.99 -9.32
N LEU A 32 -17.02 3.76 -8.64
CA LEU A 32 -17.28 5.18 -8.94
C LEU A 32 -16.46 6.17 -8.08
N ARG A 33 -15.57 5.69 -7.20
CA ARG A 33 -14.76 6.53 -6.30
C ARG A 33 -13.27 6.20 -6.35
N ILE A 34 -12.68 6.30 -7.54
CA ILE A 34 -11.23 6.53 -7.68
C ILE A 34 -11.08 7.79 -8.53
N PRO A 35 -10.42 8.85 -8.03
CA PRO A 35 -10.23 10.06 -8.80
C PRO A 35 -9.39 9.75 -10.04
N LEU A 36 -9.85 10.23 -11.19
CA LEU A 36 -9.09 10.24 -12.43
C LEU A 36 -7.74 10.92 -12.19
N CYS A 37 -6.66 10.14 -12.14
CA CYS A 37 -5.33 10.69 -12.38
C CYS A 37 -5.15 10.80 -13.89
N TYR A 38 -5.57 11.95 -14.41
CA TYR A 38 -5.30 12.38 -15.78
C TYR A 38 -3.84 12.84 -15.85
N CYS A 39 -3.00 12.11 -16.57
CA CYS A 39 -1.79 12.65 -17.18
C CYS A 39 -1.47 11.83 -18.45
N CYS A 40 -2.10 12.21 -19.56
CA CYS A 40 -1.59 11.95 -20.90
C CYS A 40 -0.61 13.06 -21.29
N CYS A 41 0.39 12.73 -22.12
CA CYS A 41 0.67 13.40 -23.41
C CYS A 41 1.68 12.55 -24.21
N ASP A 42 1.32 12.26 -25.46
CA ASP A 42 2.19 11.85 -26.57
C ASP A 42 3.27 12.90 -26.85
N SER A 43 4.47 12.48 -27.29
CA SER A 43 5.12 12.94 -28.54
C SER A 43 6.38 12.10 -28.86
N ASP A 44 6.39 11.51 -30.06
CA ASP A 44 7.44 11.39 -31.09
C ASP A 44 8.90 11.01 -30.77
N ASP A 45 9.27 9.87 -31.38
CA ASP A 45 10.51 9.49 -32.08
C ASP A 45 11.82 10.22 -31.75
N LEU A 46 12.80 9.44 -31.24
CA LEU A 46 14.21 9.59 -31.60
C LEU A 46 14.98 8.29 -31.38
N GLU A 47 15.53 7.79 -32.49
CA GLU A 47 16.34 6.57 -32.57
C GLU A 47 17.71 6.68 -31.85
N LEU A 48 18.29 5.48 -31.67
CA LEU A 48 19.72 5.10 -31.68
C LEU A 48 20.40 4.79 -30.34
N GLY A 49 20.84 3.53 -30.23
CA GLY A 49 22.02 3.17 -29.43
C GLY A 49 22.11 1.72 -28.94
N ARG A 50 22.29 0.74 -29.85
CA ARG A 50 22.76 -0.62 -29.50
C ARG A 50 24.16 -0.59 -28.89
N VAL A 51 24.38 -1.29 -27.78
CA VAL A 51 25.67 -1.88 -27.34
C VAL A 51 25.32 -3.09 -26.43
N ALA A 52 25.32 -4.32 -26.93
CA ALA A 52 26.42 -5.31 -27.03
C ALA A 52 26.53 -6.25 -25.80
N ASP A 53 26.42 -7.55 -26.11
CA ASP A 53 26.39 -8.72 -25.23
C ASP A 53 27.71 -9.03 -24.50
N GLY A 54 27.54 -9.70 -23.35
CA GLY A 54 28.38 -10.82 -22.90
C GLY A 54 28.98 -10.70 -21.48
N PRO A 55 29.43 -11.80 -20.85
CA PRO A 55 29.01 -13.20 -20.96
C PRO A 55 28.50 -13.79 -19.63
N GLU A 56 27.89 -14.96 -19.78
CA GLU A 56 27.34 -15.85 -18.75
C GLU A 56 28.38 -16.33 -17.74
N ALA A 57 27.98 -16.43 -16.46
CA ALA A 57 28.71 -17.19 -15.45
C ALA A 57 27.73 -18.07 -14.67
N GLU A 58 27.96 -19.38 -14.80
CA GLU A 58 27.23 -20.48 -14.18
C GLU A 58 27.33 -20.41 -12.65
N THR A 59 26.24 -20.79 -11.98
CA THR A 59 26.11 -20.81 -10.52
C THR A 59 26.02 -22.24 -10.01
N ASP A 60 26.93 -22.61 -9.11
CA ASP A 60 26.82 -23.82 -8.29
C ASP A 60 25.76 -23.59 -7.20
N GLN A 61 24.70 -24.40 -7.24
CA GLN A 61 23.57 -24.35 -6.33
C GLN A 61 23.78 -25.27 -5.12
N GLU A 62 23.87 -24.70 -3.91
CA GLU A 62 23.51 -25.40 -2.69
C GLU A 62 22.12 -24.95 -2.22
N LYS A 63 21.20 -25.93 -2.13
CA LYS A 63 19.78 -25.76 -1.83
C LYS A 63 19.53 -25.58 -0.33
N GLU A 64 19.15 -24.38 0.08
CA GLU A 64 18.31 -24.19 1.27
C GLU A 64 16.83 -24.28 0.88
N LYS A 65 16.02 -25.02 1.65
CA LYS A 65 14.56 -25.08 1.52
C LYS A 65 13.92 -23.76 1.99
N GLY A 66 14.12 -22.69 1.23
CA GLY A 66 13.34 -21.45 1.31
C GLY A 66 12.11 -21.55 0.41
N THR A 67 10.98 -20.96 0.82
CA THR A 67 9.78 -20.84 -0.01
C THR A 67 10.12 -20.01 -1.27
N SER A 68 10.51 -20.68 -2.35
CA SER A 68 10.96 -20.04 -3.59
C SER A 68 9.80 -19.33 -4.29
N VAL A 69 10.03 -18.10 -4.75
CA VAL A 69 9.13 -17.39 -5.65
C VAL A 69 9.05 -18.18 -6.97
N TRP A 70 7.84 -18.50 -7.43
CA TRP A 70 7.63 -19.35 -8.60
C TRP A 70 7.61 -18.53 -9.91
N ARG A 71 8.31 -18.98 -10.94
CA ARG A 71 8.17 -18.44 -12.30
C ARG A 71 7.11 -19.22 -13.05
N PHE A 72 5.95 -18.61 -13.26
CA PHE A 72 4.84 -19.18 -14.00
C PHE A 72 5.04 -19.00 -15.51
N GLY A 73 4.58 -19.99 -16.28
CA GLY A 73 4.35 -19.80 -17.70
C GLY A 73 3.07 -19.02 -17.97
N TRP A 74 2.98 -18.33 -19.11
CA TRP A 74 1.79 -17.52 -19.43
C TRP A 74 0.47 -18.33 -19.41
N ALA A 75 0.50 -19.56 -19.96
CA ALA A 75 -0.67 -20.43 -19.96
C ALA A 75 -1.13 -20.82 -18.53
N GLU A 76 -0.19 -20.92 -17.59
CA GLU A 76 -0.51 -21.16 -16.18
C GLU A 76 -1.19 -19.93 -15.58
N ILE A 77 -0.66 -18.73 -15.82
CA ILE A 77 -1.26 -17.45 -15.38
C ILE A 77 -2.72 -17.33 -15.84
N GLU A 78 -3.01 -17.63 -17.11
CA GLU A 78 -4.38 -17.61 -17.65
C GLU A 78 -5.32 -18.60 -16.94
N SER A 79 -4.79 -19.75 -16.52
CA SER A 79 -5.55 -20.75 -15.78
C SER A 79 -5.88 -20.30 -14.35
N LEU A 80 -5.01 -19.51 -13.71
CA LEU A 80 -5.17 -19.06 -12.32
C LEU A 80 -6.34 -18.08 -12.12
N ASN A 81 -6.70 -17.32 -13.14
CA ASN A 81 -7.73 -16.26 -13.04
C ASN A 81 -8.89 -16.40 -14.04
N GLY A 82 -8.97 -17.53 -14.76
CA GLY A 82 -10.02 -17.76 -15.76
C GLY A 82 -9.94 -16.80 -16.95
N LYS A 83 -8.72 -16.54 -17.45
CA LYS A 83 -8.43 -15.68 -18.61
C LYS A 83 -8.82 -14.21 -18.41
N PHE A 84 -8.41 -13.63 -17.28
CA PHE A 84 -8.55 -12.19 -16.98
C PHE A 84 -10.01 -11.68 -17.02
N ALA A 85 -10.96 -12.48 -16.55
CA ALA A 85 -12.37 -12.12 -16.53
C ALA A 85 -12.62 -10.83 -15.72
N ALA A 86 -13.45 -9.92 -16.26
CA ALA A 86 -13.76 -8.63 -15.62
C ALA A 86 -14.40 -8.76 -14.22
N ALA A 87 -15.04 -9.90 -13.92
CA ALA A 87 -15.60 -10.21 -12.61
C ALA A 87 -14.52 -10.47 -11.54
N ALA A 88 -13.31 -10.89 -11.95
CA ALA A 88 -12.19 -11.16 -11.06
C ALA A 88 -11.37 -9.90 -10.72
N VAL A 89 -11.63 -8.75 -11.34
CA VAL A 89 -10.93 -7.50 -11.04
C VAL A 89 -11.21 -7.07 -9.60
N ILE A 90 -10.14 -6.85 -8.84
CA ILE A 90 -10.14 -6.35 -7.45
C ILE A 90 -9.47 -4.99 -7.30
N GLY A 91 -8.70 -4.55 -8.30
CA GLY A 91 -8.12 -3.21 -8.36
C GLY A 91 -7.73 -2.83 -9.78
N GLU A 92 -7.78 -1.55 -10.10
CA GLU A 92 -7.40 -1.03 -11.42
C GLU A 92 -6.67 0.30 -11.24
N GLY A 93 -5.51 0.43 -11.89
CA GLY A 93 -4.69 1.64 -11.90
C GLY A 93 -4.23 2.00 -13.31
N GLY A 94 -3.48 3.10 -13.43
CA GLY A 94 -2.99 3.56 -14.74
C GLY A 94 -2.00 2.62 -15.42
N SER A 95 -1.20 1.89 -14.63
CA SER A 95 -0.12 1.01 -15.10
C SER A 95 -0.47 -0.48 -15.10
N SER A 96 -1.47 -0.89 -14.32
CA SER A 96 -1.77 -2.30 -14.09
C SER A 96 -3.23 -2.54 -13.66
N THR A 97 -3.67 -3.77 -13.83
CA THR A 97 -4.95 -4.28 -13.33
C THR A 97 -4.70 -5.47 -12.41
N VAL A 98 -5.37 -5.49 -11.26
CA VAL A 98 -5.22 -6.54 -10.25
C VAL A 98 -6.45 -7.44 -10.25
N TYR A 99 -6.22 -8.74 -10.41
CA TYR A 99 -7.23 -9.78 -10.45
C TYR A 99 -7.13 -10.71 -9.25
N LEU A 100 -8.25 -11.19 -8.74
CA LEU A 100 -8.29 -12.31 -7.81
C LEU A 100 -7.92 -13.58 -8.55
N ALA A 101 -6.93 -14.32 -8.03
CA ALA A 101 -6.43 -15.56 -8.58
C ALA A 101 -6.72 -16.74 -7.63
N ARG A 102 -6.82 -17.95 -8.19
CA ARG A 102 -6.98 -19.21 -7.44
C ARG A 102 -5.73 -20.06 -7.66
N LEU A 103 -4.91 -20.21 -6.62
CA LEU A 103 -3.56 -20.80 -6.68
C LEU A 103 -3.53 -22.32 -6.48
N GLY A 104 -4.68 -22.99 -6.48
CA GLY A 104 -4.84 -24.39 -6.05
C GLY A 104 -5.36 -24.50 -4.61
N ASP A 105 -5.89 -25.66 -4.21
CA ASP A 105 -6.36 -26.01 -2.84
C ASP A 105 -7.13 -24.90 -2.10
N ALA A 106 -8.04 -24.22 -2.82
CA ALA A 106 -8.82 -23.08 -2.33
C ALA A 106 -8.01 -21.83 -1.88
N SER A 107 -6.69 -21.82 -2.07
CA SER A 107 -5.84 -20.66 -1.81
C SER A 107 -6.08 -19.54 -2.82
N LEU A 108 -6.19 -18.31 -2.31
CA LEU A 108 -6.39 -17.10 -3.12
C LEU A 108 -5.08 -16.33 -3.28
N GLY A 109 -4.90 -15.73 -4.45
CA GLY A 109 -3.82 -14.82 -4.77
C GLY A 109 -4.33 -13.53 -5.39
N ALA A 110 -3.44 -12.55 -5.52
CA ALA A 110 -3.68 -11.32 -6.27
C ALA A 110 -2.70 -11.26 -7.45
N LEU A 111 -3.24 -11.19 -8.67
CA LEU A 111 -2.48 -11.16 -9.92
C LEU A 111 -2.47 -9.73 -10.45
N LYS A 112 -1.32 -9.05 -10.39
CA LYS A 112 -1.09 -7.72 -10.95
C LYS A 112 -0.56 -7.86 -12.37
N LEU A 113 -1.42 -7.60 -13.35
CA LEU A 113 -1.09 -7.58 -14.77
C LEU A 113 -0.70 -6.16 -15.17
N HIS A 114 0.53 -5.97 -15.64
CA HIS A 114 0.98 -4.68 -16.18
C HIS A 114 0.44 -4.50 -17.60
N ARG A 115 0.04 -3.28 -17.95
CA ARG A 115 -0.42 -2.98 -19.31
C ARG A 115 0.76 -3.05 -20.29
N PRO A 116 0.55 -3.54 -21.52
CA PRO A 116 1.60 -3.59 -22.54
C PRO A 116 2.19 -2.21 -22.82
N SER A 117 3.49 -2.06 -22.55
CA SER A 117 4.29 -0.88 -22.87
C SER A 117 5.74 -1.14 -22.47
N GLU A 118 6.70 -0.79 -23.32
CA GLU A 118 8.12 -0.91 -22.98
C GLU A 118 8.47 -0.17 -21.67
N ARG A 119 7.94 1.04 -21.47
CA ARG A 119 8.13 1.82 -20.25
C ARG A 119 7.58 1.11 -19.01
N LEU A 120 6.38 0.55 -19.10
CA LEU A 120 5.74 -0.15 -17.98
C LEU A 120 6.39 -1.50 -17.73
N TYR A 121 6.91 -2.17 -18.77
CA TYR A 121 7.66 -3.41 -18.63
C TYR A 121 8.98 -3.19 -17.88
N ARG A 122 9.71 -2.10 -18.18
CA ARG A 122 10.89 -1.72 -17.38
C ARG A 122 10.53 -1.46 -15.91
N ALA A 123 9.40 -0.81 -15.64
CA ALA A 123 8.91 -0.59 -14.28
C ALA A 123 8.54 -1.91 -13.58
N PHE A 124 7.88 -2.84 -14.29
CA PHE A 124 7.60 -4.19 -13.83
C PHE A 124 8.88 -4.95 -13.46
N ARG A 125 9.90 -4.94 -14.33
CA ARG A 125 11.19 -5.59 -14.07
C ARG A 125 11.87 -5.02 -12.82
N GLN A 126 11.84 -3.69 -12.69
CA GLN A 126 12.38 -3.02 -11.50
C GLN A 126 11.63 -3.42 -10.23
N GLU A 127 10.29 -3.45 -10.27
CA GLU A 127 9.46 -3.89 -9.14
C GLU A 127 9.73 -5.37 -8.78
N LEU A 128 9.85 -6.24 -9.78
CA LEU A 128 10.18 -7.65 -9.60
C LEU A 128 11.55 -7.82 -8.91
N ASP A 129 12.59 -7.14 -9.40
CA ASP A 129 13.95 -7.22 -8.84
C ASP A 129 14.00 -6.79 -7.37
N VAL A 130 13.18 -5.80 -6.98
CA VAL A 130 13.00 -5.40 -5.59
C VAL A 130 12.31 -6.52 -4.81
N LEU A 131 11.12 -6.93 -5.25
CA LEU A 131 10.27 -7.88 -4.54
C LEU A 131 10.90 -9.26 -4.32
N LEU A 132 11.74 -9.73 -5.25
CA LEU A 132 12.47 -10.99 -5.11
C LEU A 132 13.40 -11.02 -3.89
N ARG A 133 13.79 -9.85 -3.37
CA ARG A 133 14.69 -9.70 -2.21
C ARG A 133 13.94 -9.45 -0.90
N LEU A 134 12.65 -9.14 -0.96
CA LEU A 134 11.88 -8.70 0.21
C LEU A 134 11.20 -9.88 0.89
N ARG A 135 11.46 -10.03 2.19
CA ARG A 135 10.73 -10.97 3.05
C ARG A 135 10.50 -10.37 4.42
N HIS A 136 9.29 -9.88 4.63
CA HIS A 136 8.90 -9.23 5.89
C HIS A 136 7.41 -9.48 6.18
N PRO A 137 7.00 -9.71 7.46
CA PRO A 137 5.59 -9.97 7.80
C PRO A 137 4.63 -8.85 7.38
N HIS A 138 5.11 -7.59 7.42
CA HIS A 138 4.35 -6.39 7.07
C HIS A 138 4.59 -5.89 5.64
N ILE A 139 5.07 -6.75 4.75
CA ILE A 139 5.11 -6.52 3.30
C ILE A 139 4.28 -7.62 2.63
N VAL A 140 3.52 -7.26 1.60
CA VAL A 140 2.75 -8.24 0.82
C VAL A 140 3.72 -9.20 0.12
N ARG A 141 3.57 -10.49 0.39
CA ARG A 141 4.46 -11.53 -0.11
C ARG A 141 4.26 -11.78 -1.61
N LEU A 142 5.35 -11.68 -2.38
CA LEU A 142 5.42 -12.19 -3.75
C LEU A 142 5.42 -13.73 -3.72
N LEU A 143 4.50 -14.35 -4.44
CA LEU A 143 4.38 -15.81 -4.59
C LEU A 143 5.01 -16.28 -5.90
N GLY A 144 4.91 -15.46 -6.94
CA GLY A 144 5.49 -15.76 -8.23
C GLY A 144 5.33 -14.62 -9.23
N TYR A 145 5.83 -14.85 -10.43
CA TYR A 145 5.79 -13.88 -11.53
C TYR A 145 5.75 -14.61 -12.88
N CYS A 146 5.41 -13.88 -13.94
CA CYS A 146 5.55 -14.31 -15.32
C CYS A 146 6.10 -13.15 -16.15
N ASP A 147 7.15 -13.44 -16.92
CA ASP A 147 7.89 -12.53 -17.78
C ASP A 147 8.15 -13.15 -19.17
N ASP A 148 7.27 -14.07 -19.61
CA ASP A 148 7.35 -14.77 -20.90
C ASP A 148 7.12 -13.87 -22.12
N ARG A 149 6.58 -12.65 -21.91
CA ARG A 149 6.23 -11.70 -22.97
C ARG A 149 7.13 -10.47 -22.92
N GLU A 150 7.44 -9.89 -24.07
CA GLU A 150 8.41 -8.79 -24.19
C GLU A 150 7.93 -7.46 -23.57
N GLU A 151 6.62 -7.20 -23.55
CA GLU A 151 6.05 -5.92 -23.07
C GLU A 151 5.03 -6.08 -21.94
N GLU A 152 4.80 -7.30 -21.47
CA GLU A 152 3.72 -7.62 -20.54
C GLU A 152 4.21 -8.54 -19.42
N GLY A 153 4.10 -8.06 -18.18
CA GLY A 153 4.59 -8.76 -17.00
C GLY A 153 3.49 -8.97 -15.97
N VAL A 154 3.56 -10.10 -15.27
CA VAL A 154 2.60 -10.45 -14.21
C VAL A 154 3.32 -10.70 -12.90
N LEU A 155 2.81 -10.11 -11.83
CA LEU A 155 3.21 -10.41 -10.45
C LEU A 155 2.06 -11.12 -9.74
N VAL A 156 2.37 -12.19 -9.01
CA VAL A 156 1.41 -12.99 -8.25
C VAL A 156 1.73 -12.84 -6.77
N PHE A 157 0.81 -12.27 -6.01
CA PHE A 157 0.94 -11.99 -4.59
C PHE A 157 0.00 -12.84 -3.75
N GLU A 158 0.28 -12.92 -2.44
CA GLU A 158 -0.72 -13.36 -1.47
C GLU A 158 -1.97 -12.46 -1.51
N TYR A 159 -3.15 -13.06 -1.35
CA TYR A 159 -4.39 -12.28 -1.25
C TYR A 159 -4.58 -11.72 0.16
N VAL A 160 -4.83 -10.41 0.25
CA VAL A 160 -5.04 -9.68 1.51
C VAL A 160 -6.51 -9.24 1.60
N PRO A 161 -7.34 -9.84 2.49
CA PRO A 161 -8.79 -9.85 2.33
C PRO A 161 -9.54 -8.59 2.78
N ASN A 162 -8.98 -7.73 3.65
CA ASN A 162 -9.70 -6.58 4.20
C ASN A 162 -9.46 -5.26 3.44
N GLY A 163 -8.94 -5.35 2.21
CA GLY A 163 -8.72 -4.18 1.36
C GLY A 163 -7.61 -3.26 1.90
N SER A 164 -7.64 -2.02 1.44
CA SER A 164 -6.66 -1.00 1.85
C SER A 164 -7.07 -0.25 3.12
N LEU A 165 -6.09 0.33 3.80
CA LEU A 165 -6.30 1.23 4.92
C LEU A 165 -7.11 2.47 4.49
N HIS A 166 -6.88 2.98 3.28
CA HIS A 166 -7.64 4.11 2.73
C HIS A 166 -9.15 3.78 2.67
N GLU A 167 -9.52 2.61 2.12
CA GLU A 167 -10.91 2.16 2.11
C GLU A 167 -11.46 2.00 3.54
N LYS A 168 -10.63 1.51 4.48
CA LYS A 168 -11.05 1.30 5.87
C LYS A 168 -11.28 2.61 6.63
N LEU A 169 -10.55 3.68 6.32
CA LEU A 169 -10.68 4.98 6.96
C LEU A 169 -11.77 5.86 6.31
N HIS A 170 -11.89 5.79 4.97
CA HIS A 170 -12.64 6.78 4.17
C HIS A 170 -13.76 6.19 3.31
N GLY A 171 -13.80 4.87 3.11
CA GLY A 171 -14.75 4.20 2.19
C GLY A 171 -16.22 4.25 2.59
N GLY A 172 -16.55 4.76 3.79
CA GLY A 172 -17.92 4.87 4.30
C GLY A 172 -18.56 3.53 4.71
N GLY A 173 -19.52 3.58 5.65
CA GLY A 173 -20.40 2.43 5.99
C GLY A 173 -19.76 1.27 6.78
N GLY A 174 -18.48 1.36 7.15
CA GLY A 174 -17.79 0.37 7.99
C GLY A 174 -17.61 0.81 9.45
N GLU A 175 -17.31 -0.14 10.34
CA GLU A 175 -16.90 0.17 11.72
C GLU A 175 -15.63 1.03 11.74
N VAL A 176 -15.66 2.06 12.58
CA VAL A 176 -14.54 2.96 12.84
C VAL A 176 -13.37 2.15 13.39
N LEU A 177 -12.21 2.27 12.76
CA LEU A 177 -11.00 1.58 13.19
C LEU A 177 -10.59 2.08 14.60
N PRO A 178 -10.54 1.21 15.63
CA PRO A 178 -10.23 1.63 17.00
C PRO A 178 -8.82 2.21 17.12
N TRP A 179 -8.62 3.14 18.06
CA TRP A 179 -7.33 3.79 18.30
C TRP A 179 -6.15 2.82 18.39
N ALA A 180 -6.26 1.79 19.23
CA ALA A 180 -5.20 0.80 19.40
C ALA A 180 -4.81 0.10 18.09
N ARG A 181 -5.80 -0.11 17.20
CA ARG A 181 -5.57 -0.71 15.89
C ARG A 181 -4.86 0.25 14.94
N ARG A 182 -5.18 1.55 15.00
CA ARG A 182 -4.49 2.59 14.23
C ARG A 182 -3.02 2.68 14.61
N MET A 183 -2.71 2.67 15.91
CA MET A 183 -1.33 2.69 16.41
C MET A 183 -0.56 1.43 16.04
N ALA A 184 -1.20 0.25 16.13
CA ALA A 184 -0.59 -1.00 15.68
C ALA A 184 -0.26 -0.97 14.17
N ILE A 185 -1.17 -0.46 13.33
CA ILE A 185 -0.92 -0.33 11.89
C ILE A 185 0.23 0.64 11.61
N ALA A 186 0.27 1.81 12.28
CA ALA A 186 1.38 2.75 12.14
C ALA A 186 2.71 2.11 12.51
N TYR A 187 2.76 1.38 13.63
CA TYR A 187 3.95 0.67 14.10
C TYR A 187 4.42 -0.38 13.08
N GLN A 188 3.50 -1.16 12.52
CA GLN A 188 3.80 -2.21 11.55
C GLN A 188 4.31 -1.68 10.21
N VAL A 189 3.74 -0.58 9.73
CA VAL A 189 4.25 0.12 8.54
C VAL A 189 5.63 0.69 8.84
N ALA A 190 5.86 1.26 10.03
CA ALA A 190 7.17 1.76 10.42
C ALA A 190 8.24 0.64 10.43
N GLN A 191 7.90 -0.54 10.94
CA GLN A 191 8.77 -1.73 10.90
C GLN A 191 9.08 -2.17 9.45
N ALA A 192 8.08 -2.16 8.57
CA ALA A 192 8.30 -2.49 7.16
C ALA A 192 9.27 -1.51 6.48
N LEU A 193 9.13 -0.21 6.74
CA LEU A 193 10.02 0.81 6.18
C LEU A 193 11.42 0.76 6.79
N ASP A 194 11.54 0.49 8.09
CA ASP A 194 12.83 0.26 8.75
C ASP A 194 13.57 -0.94 8.12
N TYR A 195 12.85 -2.04 7.88
CA TYR A 195 13.40 -3.19 7.15
C TYR A 195 13.88 -2.82 5.74
N LEU A 196 13.14 -1.99 4.99
CA LEU A 196 13.57 -1.53 3.67
C LEU A 196 14.81 -0.64 3.74
N HIS A 197 14.87 0.24 4.73
CA HIS A 197 15.93 1.25 4.86
C HIS A 197 17.22 0.69 5.42
N GLU A 198 17.14 -0.17 6.43
CA GLU A 198 18.29 -0.65 7.20
C GLU A 198 18.46 -2.18 7.14
N GLY A 199 17.38 -2.93 6.91
CA GLY A 199 17.40 -4.40 6.87
C GLY A 199 17.68 -5.01 5.49
N CYS A 200 17.62 -4.22 4.42
CA CYS A 200 17.91 -4.65 3.04
C CYS A 200 19.29 -4.20 2.59
N ASP A 201 20.01 -5.08 1.89
CA ASP A 201 21.24 -4.76 1.17
C ASP A 201 21.11 -5.19 -0.31
N PRO A 202 21.05 -4.26 -1.27
CA PRO A 202 21.14 -2.81 -1.08
C PRO A 202 19.86 -2.23 -0.45
N GLN A 203 20.00 -1.09 0.21
CA GLN A 203 18.88 -0.36 0.83
C GLN A 203 17.81 0.01 -0.20
N VAL A 204 16.55 -0.04 0.23
CA VAL A 204 15.37 0.21 -0.62
C VAL A 204 14.62 1.43 -0.10
N VAL A 205 14.26 2.35 -1.00
CA VAL A 205 13.29 3.43 -0.75
C VAL A 205 11.99 3.04 -1.45
N HIS A 206 10.87 3.04 -0.73
CA HIS A 206 9.56 2.64 -1.25
C HIS A 206 9.02 3.64 -2.27
N GLY A 207 9.10 4.95 -1.98
CA GLY A 207 8.79 6.04 -2.90
C GLY A 207 7.29 6.39 -3.03
N ASP A 208 6.37 5.50 -2.66
CA ASP A 208 4.92 5.79 -2.70
C ASP A 208 4.16 5.26 -1.46
N VAL A 209 4.63 5.62 -0.26
CA VAL A 209 3.95 5.27 0.99
C VAL A 209 2.66 6.08 1.13
N LYS A 210 1.52 5.40 1.22
CA LYS A 210 0.19 6.01 1.37
C LYS A 210 -0.83 5.01 1.91
N ALA A 211 -1.97 5.47 2.42
CA ALA A 211 -3.00 4.58 2.99
C ALA A 211 -3.57 3.57 1.96
N ALA A 212 -3.60 3.92 0.67
CA ALA A 212 -4.04 3.01 -0.39
C ALA A 212 -3.04 1.85 -0.64
N ASN A 213 -1.76 2.02 -0.29
CA ASN A 213 -0.72 1.01 -0.44
C ASN A 213 -0.46 0.22 0.86
N VAL A 214 -1.31 0.40 1.87
CA VAL A 214 -1.28 -0.40 3.11
C VAL A 214 -2.51 -1.30 3.11
N LEU A 215 -2.34 -2.59 2.86
CA LEU A 215 -3.42 -3.57 2.89
C LEU A 215 -3.59 -4.15 4.31
N LEU A 216 -4.80 -4.64 4.60
CA LEU A 216 -5.16 -5.22 5.90
C LEU A 216 -5.45 -6.71 5.78
N ASP A 217 -4.68 -7.53 6.50
CA ASP A 217 -4.87 -8.99 6.50
C ASP A 217 -6.11 -9.43 7.30
N GLY A 218 -6.36 -10.75 7.37
CA GLY A 218 -7.51 -11.31 8.09
C GLY A 218 -7.57 -10.96 9.59
N ARG A 219 -6.45 -10.53 10.19
CA ARG A 219 -6.32 -10.08 11.58
C ARG A 219 -6.20 -8.57 11.69
N LEU A 220 -6.47 -7.83 10.60
CA LEU A 220 -6.27 -6.39 10.46
C LEU A 220 -4.85 -5.96 10.83
N GLN A 221 -3.85 -6.75 10.44
CA GLN A 221 -2.45 -6.34 10.45
C GLN A 221 -2.11 -5.67 9.12
N ALA A 222 -1.22 -4.69 9.15
CA ALA A 222 -0.76 -3.98 7.99
C ALA A 222 0.20 -4.81 7.14
N LYS A 223 0.03 -4.73 5.82
CA LYS A 223 0.97 -5.20 4.80
C LYS A 223 1.17 -4.11 3.75
N LEU A 224 2.37 -3.57 3.66
CA LEU A 224 2.77 -2.59 2.65
C LEU A 224 2.88 -3.27 1.28
N CYS A 225 2.36 -2.62 0.24
CA CYS A 225 2.35 -3.12 -1.14
C CYS A 225 2.73 -2.03 -2.14
N ASP A 226 2.82 -2.44 -3.42
CA ASP A 226 3.09 -1.58 -4.59
C ASP A 226 4.50 -0.96 -4.60
N PHE A 227 5.46 -1.75 -5.08
CA PHE A 227 6.87 -1.37 -5.16
C PHE A 227 7.24 -0.82 -6.55
N GLY A 228 6.26 -0.46 -7.38
CA GLY A 228 6.49 0.08 -8.73
C GLY A 228 7.24 1.43 -8.75
N SER A 229 7.22 2.15 -7.62
CA SER A 229 7.99 3.40 -7.43
C SER A 229 9.28 3.19 -6.63
N ALA A 230 9.55 1.95 -6.21
CA ALA A 230 10.66 1.65 -5.33
C ALA A 230 11.99 1.79 -6.06
N ARG A 231 13.03 2.09 -5.29
CA ARG A 231 14.37 2.36 -5.82
C ARG A 231 15.42 1.77 -4.88
N VAL A 232 16.53 1.28 -5.44
CA VAL A 232 17.54 0.47 -4.74
C VAL A 232 18.91 1.13 -4.78
N GLY A 233 19.72 0.95 -3.73
CA GLY A 233 21.15 1.26 -3.76
C GLY A 233 21.49 2.73 -3.54
N PHE A 234 20.68 3.46 -2.78
CA PHE A 234 20.99 4.85 -2.46
C PHE A 234 22.06 4.96 -1.39
N SER A 235 23.23 5.47 -1.78
CA SER A 235 24.00 6.31 -0.87
C SER A 235 23.33 7.70 -0.84
N ALA A 236 23.33 8.36 0.32
CA ALA A 236 22.54 9.56 0.59
C ALA A 236 22.53 10.59 -0.56
N ALA A 237 21.32 10.93 -1.04
CA ALA A 237 21.03 12.02 -1.98
C ALA A 237 21.70 11.92 -3.37
N VAL A 238 21.36 10.88 -4.14
CA VAL A 238 21.64 10.89 -5.58
C VAL A 238 20.52 11.65 -6.28
N ALA A 239 20.84 12.78 -6.91
CA ALA A 239 19.95 13.39 -7.89
C ALA A 239 19.79 12.39 -9.04
N PRO A 240 18.57 12.00 -9.45
CA PRO A 240 18.41 11.24 -10.67
C PRO A 240 19.08 12.01 -11.82
N PRO A 241 19.63 11.33 -12.84
CA PRO A 241 20.13 12.01 -14.01
C PRO A 241 19.06 12.99 -14.50
N ARG A 242 19.46 14.24 -14.81
CA ARG A 242 18.59 15.26 -15.40
C ARG A 242 18.23 14.84 -16.84
N SER A 243 17.49 13.76 -17.00
CA SER A 243 16.67 13.52 -18.18
C SER A 243 15.41 14.35 -18.04
N ALA A 244 14.93 14.93 -19.13
CA ALA A 244 13.62 15.59 -19.18
C ALA A 244 12.47 14.67 -18.71
N ASP A 245 12.72 13.36 -18.64
CA ASP A 245 11.81 12.30 -18.20
C ASP A 245 11.87 11.94 -16.71
N ALA A 246 12.62 12.69 -15.87
CA ALA A 246 12.61 12.48 -14.42
C ALA A 246 11.29 12.99 -13.82
N MET A 247 10.19 12.29 -14.14
CA MET A 247 8.86 12.55 -13.62
C MET A 247 8.91 12.40 -12.10
N VAL A 248 8.48 13.43 -11.38
CA VAL A 248 8.21 13.30 -9.94
C VAL A 248 7.18 12.18 -9.78
N VAL A 249 7.57 11.10 -9.11
CA VAL A 249 6.69 9.97 -8.81
C VAL A 249 6.17 10.09 -7.39
N GLY A 250 4.87 9.87 -7.18
CA GLY A 250 4.26 9.81 -5.86
C GLY A 250 2.82 10.35 -5.85
N SER A 251 2.12 10.05 -4.76
CA SER A 251 0.70 10.38 -4.61
C SER A 251 0.48 11.76 -3.95
N LEU A 252 -0.42 12.56 -4.54
CA LEU A 252 -0.79 13.89 -4.02
C LEU A 252 -1.16 13.82 -2.53
N GLY A 253 -0.60 14.73 -1.73
CA GLY A 253 -0.75 14.75 -0.27
C GLY A 253 0.39 14.06 0.49
N TYR A 254 0.99 13.00 -0.07
CA TYR A 254 2.06 12.23 0.58
C TYR A 254 3.47 12.57 0.07
N VAL A 255 3.58 13.19 -1.11
CA VAL A 255 4.89 13.50 -1.71
C VAL A 255 5.64 14.55 -0.89
N ASP A 256 6.88 14.22 -0.54
CA ASP A 256 7.80 15.13 0.14
C ASP A 256 8.03 16.43 -0.66
N PRO A 257 7.72 17.62 -0.09
CA PRO A 257 8.00 18.90 -0.73
C PRO A 257 9.47 19.10 -1.12
N TYR A 258 10.40 18.49 -0.37
CA TYR A 258 11.82 18.54 -0.72
C TYR A 258 12.12 17.74 -1.98
N TYR A 259 11.54 16.54 -2.12
CA TYR A 259 11.62 15.75 -3.35
C TYR A 259 10.99 16.48 -4.53
N LEU A 260 9.81 17.09 -4.35
CA LEU A 260 9.15 17.89 -5.40
C LEU A 260 10.03 19.04 -5.90
N ARG A 261 10.76 19.69 -4.99
CA ARG A 261 11.58 20.87 -5.31
C ARG A 261 12.94 20.51 -5.92
N PHE A 262 13.58 19.45 -5.44
CA PHE A 262 14.97 19.14 -5.75
C PHE A 262 15.16 17.84 -6.54
N GLY A 263 14.12 17.02 -6.68
CA GLY A 263 14.17 15.71 -7.35
C GLY A 263 15.01 14.66 -6.59
N MET A 264 15.47 14.95 -5.38
CA MET A 264 16.40 14.08 -4.64
C MET A 264 15.66 12.94 -3.94
N VAL A 265 15.97 11.71 -4.33
CA VAL A 265 15.44 10.51 -3.68
C VAL A 265 16.33 10.12 -2.49
N SER A 266 15.68 9.83 -1.37
CA SER A 266 16.30 9.42 -0.11
C SER A 266 15.28 8.70 0.77
N LYS A 267 15.79 7.95 1.75
CA LYS A 267 14.99 7.38 2.85
C LYS A 267 14.07 8.41 3.53
N LYS A 268 14.50 9.68 3.58
CA LYS A 268 13.73 10.77 4.21
C LYS A 268 12.47 11.15 3.46
N ASN A 269 12.32 10.75 2.18
CA ASN A 269 11.07 10.91 1.46
C ASN A 269 10.01 9.95 2.00
N ASP A 270 10.36 8.67 2.21
CA ASP A 270 9.47 7.68 2.85
C ASP A 270 9.10 8.11 4.27
N VAL A 271 10.06 8.67 5.03
CA VAL A 271 9.78 9.21 6.39
C VAL A 271 8.71 10.31 6.33
N TYR A 272 8.79 11.23 5.36
CA TYR A 272 7.77 12.27 5.19
C TYR A 272 6.40 11.66 4.89
N SER A 273 6.34 10.75 3.91
CA SER A 273 5.09 10.09 3.51
C SER A 273 4.50 9.24 4.64
N PHE A 274 5.34 8.61 5.47
CA PHE A 274 4.92 7.95 6.71
C PHE A 274 4.33 8.94 7.71
N GLY A 275 4.95 10.12 7.88
CA GLY A 275 4.40 11.18 8.72
C GLY A 275 3.00 11.59 8.31
N VAL A 276 2.74 11.73 7.00
CA VAL A 276 1.39 12.01 6.48
C VAL A 276 0.42 10.86 6.77
N LEU A 277 0.84 9.60 6.56
CA LEU A 277 0.05 8.42 6.90
C LEU A 277 -0.32 8.37 8.40
N LEU A 278 0.61 8.75 9.27
CA LEU A 278 0.38 8.81 10.71
C LEU A 278 -0.63 9.90 11.07
N LEU A 279 -0.56 11.07 10.43
CA LEU A 279 -1.57 12.11 10.60
C LEU A 279 -2.95 11.65 10.18
N GLU A 280 -3.06 11.00 9.03
CA GLU A 280 -4.32 10.44 8.53
C GLU A 280 -4.90 9.37 9.48
N LEU A 281 -4.05 8.57 10.11
CA LEU A 281 -4.48 7.64 11.17
C LEU A 281 -4.98 8.38 12.43
N VAL A 282 -4.31 9.46 12.84
CA VAL A 282 -4.69 10.23 14.04
C VAL A 282 -5.99 11.01 13.81
N THR A 283 -6.09 11.73 12.70
CA THR A 283 -7.20 12.64 12.42
C THR A 283 -8.38 11.97 11.74
N GLY A 284 -8.13 10.85 11.05
CA GLY A 284 -9.14 10.22 10.21
C GLY A 284 -9.52 11.05 8.98
N ALA A 285 -8.78 12.11 8.67
CA ALA A 285 -8.96 12.97 7.50
C ALA A 285 -8.03 12.53 6.36
N GLU A 286 -8.49 12.67 5.12
CA GLU A 286 -7.71 12.31 3.93
C GLU A 286 -6.46 13.20 3.80
N ALA A 287 -5.35 12.63 3.32
CA ALA A 287 -4.10 13.36 3.12
C ALA A 287 -4.25 14.52 2.10
N PHE A 288 -5.17 14.37 1.15
CA PHE A 288 -5.50 15.38 0.15
C PHE A 288 -6.99 15.29 -0.19
N ASP A 289 -7.77 16.29 0.22
CA ASP A 289 -9.19 16.38 -0.12
C ASP A 289 -9.36 17.18 -1.43
N ALA A 290 -9.77 16.48 -2.49
CA ALA A 290 -10.02 17.10 -3.79
C ALA A 290 -11.34 17.90 -3.83
N GLU A 291 -12.30 17.58 -2.95
CA GLU A 291 -13.62 18.19 -2.88
C GLU A 291 -13.65 19.43 -1.96
N ARG A 292 -12.87 19.44 -0.87
CA ARG A 292 -12.70 20.60 0.01
C ARG A 292 -11.38 21.32 -0.25
N GLU A 293 -11.46 22.41 -1.02
CA GLU A 293 -10.43 23.47 -1.10
C GLU A 293 -9.01 23.03 -1.52
N ARG A 294 -8.79 21.78 -1.95
CA ARG A 294 -7.47 21.22 -2.31
C ARG A 294 -6.44 21.39 -1.20
N GLN A 295 -6.88 21.35 0.06
CA GLN A 295 -5.97 21.53 1.18
C GLN A 295 -5.22 20.23 1.47
N ARG A 296 -3.93 20.36 1.76
CA ARG A 296 -3.10 19.25 2.23
C ARG A 296 -3.32 19.10 3.73
N LEU A 297 -3.49 17.87 4.20
CA LEU A 297 -3.65 17.59 5.63
C LEU A 297 -2.54 18.24 6.46
N THR A 298 -1.29 18.15 5.99
CA THR A 298 -0.12 18.75 6.66
C THR A 298 -0.21 20.27 6.84
N ALA A 299 -0.92 20.98 5.97
CA ALA A 299 -1.16 22.41 6.10
C ALA A 299 -2.28 22.70 7.12
N GLU A 300 -3.34 21.90 7.12
CA GLU A 300 -4.48 22.02 8.04
C GLU A 300 -4.07 21.73 9.50
N VAL A 301 -3.38 20.61 9.72
CA VAL A 301 -3.02 20.19 11.08
C VAL A 301 -1.72 20.81 11.57
N GLY A 302 -0.91 21.39 10.68
CA GLY A 302 0.40 21.98 10.99
C GLY A 302 0.38 22.92 12.21
N PRO A 303 -0.57 23.86 12.33
CA PRO A 303 -0.70 24.72 13.51
C PRO A 303 -0.98 23.96 14.80
N VAL A 304 -1.81 22.92 14.77
CA VAL A 304 -2.19 22.11 15.94
C VAL A 304 -1.03 21.22 16.38
N LEU A 305 -0.26 20.67 15.43
CA LEU A 305 0.92 19.85 15.71
C LEU A 305 2.08 20.62 16.34
N ARG A 306 2.19 21.92 16.02
CA ARG A 306 3.24 22.81 16.53
C ARG A 306 2.83 23.54 17.81
N ASP A 307 1.62 23.27 18.32
CA ASP A 307 1.09 23.97 19.47
C ASP A 307 1.76 23.50 20.77
N PRO A 308 2.52 24.37 21.47
CA PRO A 308 3.15 24.04 22.74
C PRO A 308 2.14 23.72 23.85
N GLU A 309 0.89 24.18 23.72
CA GLU A 309 -0.20 23.92 24.67
C GLU A 309 -0.73 22.48 24.56
N GLY A 310 -0.34 21.74 23.52
CA GLY A 310 -0.63 20.31 23.39
C GLY A 310 -2.05 19.99 22.93
N ARG A 311 -2.64 20.85 22.09
CA ARG A 311 -3.97 20.67 21.49
C ARG A 311 -4.07 19.57 20.44
N ALA A 312 -3.05 18.73 20.30
CA ALA A 312 -3.04 17.58 19.39
C ALA A 312 -4.25 16.64 19.57
N ALA A 313 -4.78 16.53 20.79
CA ALA A 313 -5.99 15.75 21.06
C ALA A 313 -7.25 16.30 20.35
N GLU A 314 -7.29 17.59 20.02
CA GLU A 314 -8.40 18.23 19.29
C GLU A 314 -8.42 17.83 17.81
N ALA A 315 -7.26 17.45 17.26
CA ALA A 315 -7.15 16.97 15.89
C ALA A 315 -7.51 15.47 15.75
N VAL A 316 -7.73 14.76 16.85
CA VAL A 316 -8.05 13.32 16.81
C VAL A 316 -9.43 13.11 16.21
N ASP A 317 -9.55 12.05 15.40
CA ASP A 317 -10.78 11.65 14.73
C ASP A 317 -11.98 11.61 15.70
N THR A 318 -12.93 12.52 15.50
CA THR A 318 -14.13 12.65 16.35
C THR A 318 -14.98 11.38 16.36
N ARG A 319 -14.89 10.54 15.31
CA ARG A 319 -15.61 9.26 15.23
C ARG A 319 -15.12 8.25 16.28
N LEU A 320 -13.93 8.44 16.85
CA LEU A 320 -13.43 7.62 17.96
C LEU A 320 -14.18 7.86 19.27
N SER A 321 -15.02 8.91 19.36
CA SER A 321 -15.87 9.19 20.53
C SER A 321 -15.08 9.21 21.85
N ASN A 322 -13.90 9.85 21.85
CA ASN A 322 -12.95 9.91 22.97
C ASN A 322 -12.44 8.54 23.48
N LYS A 323 -12.53 7.48 22.66
CA LYS A 323 -11.95 6.15 22.97
C LYS A 323 -10.50 6.06 22.47
N PHE A 324 -9.65 6.94 23.00
CA PHE A 324 -8.22 6.97 22.74
C PHE A 324 -7.48 7.48 23.99
N ASP A 325 -6.20 7.16 24.10
CA ASP A 325 -5.34 7.73 25.12
C ASP A 325 -4.76 9.06 24.63
N ALA A 326 -4.98 10.14 25.39
CA ALA A 326 -4.54 11.47 24.99
C ALA A 326 -3.02 11.63 24.98
N GLY A 327 -2.29 10.88 25.82
CA GLY A 327 -0.84 10.82 25.83
C GLY A 327 -0.30 10.15 24.58
N GLU A 328 -0.84 8.98 24.22
CA GLU A 328 -0.51 8.28 22.97
C GLU A 328 -0.80 9.18 21.76
N ALA A 329 -1.94 9.87 21.74
CA ALA A 329 -2.31 10.78 20.65
C ALA A 329 -1.35 11.97 20.51
N LYS A 330 -0.99 12.61 21.63
CA LYS A 330 -0.01 13.70 21.65
C LYS A 330 1.38 13.25 21.18
N ALA A 331 1.81 12.07 21.60
CA ALA A 331 3.08 11.51 21.20
C ALA A 331 3.08 11.12 19.71
N ALA A 332 2.03 10.47 19.21
CA ALA A 332 1.87 10.14 17.79
C ALA A 332 1.88 11.41 16.91
N ALA A 333 1.16 12.46 17.32
CA ALA A 333 1.19 13.75 16.66
C ALA A 333 2.60 14.38 16.62
N SER A 334 3.35 14.26 17.72
CA SER A 334 4.73 14.76 17.81
C SER A 334 5.69 13.99 16.88
N VAL A 335 5.55 12.65 16.81
CA VAL A 335 6.29 11.80 15.86
C VAL A 335 5.97 12.20 14.43
N ALA A 336 4.69 12.38 14.12
CA ALA A 336 4.26 12.82 12.80
C ALA A 336 4.84 14.20 12.43
N ALA A 337 4.83 15.16 13.37
CA ALA A 337 5.38 16.49 13.18
C ALA A 337 6.88 16.48 12.85
N MET A 338 7.66 15.61 13.52
CA MET A 338 9.08 15.41 13.22
C MET A 338 9.28 14.79 11.83
N CYS A 339 8.44 13.83 11.45
CA CYS A 339 8.50 13.17 10.14
C CYS A 339 8.16 14.11 8.97
N VAL A 340 7.15 14.97 9.12
CA VAL A 340 6.72 15.92 8.08
C VAL A 340 7.50 17.25 8.07
N GLY A 341 8.58 17.35 8.86
CA GLY A 341 9.40 18.55 8.95
C GLY A 341 10.00 18.98 7.60
N ASP A 342 10.14 20.29 7.41
CA ASP A 342 10.61 20.87 6.13
C ASP A 342 12.05 20.51 5.80
N ASN A 343 12.90 20.30 6.82
CA ASN A 343 14.29 19.90 6.65
C ASN A 343 14.44 18.37 6.72
N PRO A 344 14.75 17.68 5.61
CA PRO A 344 14.94 16.21 5.62
C PRO A 344 16.02 15.74 6.57
N GLY A 345 17.04 16.55 6.84
CA GLY A 345 18.14 16.22 7.75
C GLY A 345 17.68 16.06 9.20
N LEU A 346 16.63 16.79 9.61
CA LEU A 346 16.09 16.76 10.98
C LEU A 346 15.00 15.70 11.18
N ARG A 347 14.49 15.10 10.10
CA ARG A 347 13.53 14.00 10.19
C ARG A 347 14.21 12.77 10.82
N PRO A 348 13.54 12.03 11.70
CA PRO A 348 14.08 10.80 12.27
C PRO A 348 14.32 9.74 11.20
N SER A 349 15.16 8.76 11.49
CA SER A 349 15.21 7.48 10.78
C SER A 349 13.97 6.63 11.09
N MET A 350 13.65 5.65 10.23
CA MET A 350 12.52 4.75 10.52
C MET A 350 12.79 3.87 11.75
N ALA A 351 14.03 3.50 12.03
CA ALA A 351 14.43 2.84 13.29
C ALA A 351 14.06 3.69 14.53
N GLU A 352 14.35 4.99 14.50
CA GLU A 352 13.96 5.91 15.58
C GLU A 352 12.44 6.03 15.67
N VAL A 353 11.73 6.11 14.54
CA VAL A 353 10.26 6.15 14.51
C VAL A 353 9.64 4.90 15.12
N VAL A 354 10.16 3.71 14.81
CA VAL A 354 9.72 2.44 15.41
C VAL A 354 9.86 2.51 16.93
N ARG A 355 11.04 2.93 17.43
CA ARG A 355 11.27 3.07 18.88
C ARG A 355 10.32 4.07 19.52
N MET A 356 10.16 5.25 18.93
CA MET A 356 9.27 6.29 19.43
C MET A 356 7.81 5.82 19.49
N LEU A 357 7.31 5.12 18.47
CA LEU A 357 5.95 4.58 18.46
C LEU A 357 5.76 3.44 19.47
N GLN A 358 6.77 2.58 19.64
CA GLN A 358 6.74 1.53 20.64
C GLN A 358 6.65 2.09 22.06
N GLU A 359 7.44 3.13 22.37
CA GLU A 359 7.41 3.83 23.65
C GLU A 359 6.08 4.58 23.83
N ALA A 360 5.66 5.32 22.79
CA ALA A 360 4.48 6.18 22.83
C ALA A 360 3.16 5.44 22.93
N ALA A 361 3.03 4.27 22.30
CA ALA A 361 1.77 3.53 22.18
C ALA A 361 1.90 2.06 22.60
N SER A 362 2.82 1.78 23.53
CA SER A 362 3.09 0.42 24.02
C SER A 362 1.83 -0.34 24.44
N SER A 363 0.91 0.34 25.13
CA SER A 363 -0.33 -0.24 25.64
C SER A 363 -1.26 -0.66 24.51
N SER A 364 -1.48 0.23 23.55
CA SER A 364 -2.27 0.00 22.34
C SER A 364 -1.69 -1.10 21.46
N ILE A 365 -0.38 -1.09 21.24
CA ILE A 365 0.32 -2.07 20.41
C ILE A 365 0.24 -3.47 21.07
N ALA A 366 0.52 -3.57 22.37
CA ALA A 366 0.44 -4.83 23.12
C ALA A 366 -0.99 -5.39 23.19
N ALA A 367 -2.00 -4.52 23.31
CA ALA A 367 -3.41 -4.91 23.32
C ALA A 367 -3.86 -5.54 21.99
N VAL A 368 -3.22 -5.17 20.87
CA VAL A 368 -3.47 -5.78 19.56
C VAL A 368 -2.73 -7.10 19.41
N ALA A 369 -1.46 -7.17 19.83
CA ALA A 369 -0.64 -8.37 19.74
C ALA A 369 -1.19 -9.54 20.59
N SER A 370 -1.60 -9.27 21.82
CA SER A 370 -2.21 -10.28 22.71
C SER A 370 -3.50 -10.88 22.15
N LYS A 371 -4.30 -10.10 21.40
CA LYS A 371 -5.53 -10.56 20.75
C LYS A 371 -5.28 -11.38 19.49
N SER A 372 -4.12 -11.27 18.85
CA SER A 372 -3.76 -12.11 17.69
C SER A 372 -3.26 -13.49 18.10
N ASP A 373 -2.66 -13.63 19.28
CA ASP A 373 -2.10 -14.90 19.75
C ASP A 373 -3.15 -15.81 20.41
N GLY A 374 -4.18 -15.21 21.04
CA GLY A 374 -5.29 -15.94 21.66
C GLY A 374 -6.31 -16.56 20.70
N LYS A 375 -6.06 -16.56 19.38
CA LYS A 375 -6.91 -17.18 18.36
C LYS A 375 -6.11 -18.17 17.51
N THR A 376 -5.49 -19.12 18.18
CA THR A 376 -4.97 -20.37 17.60
C THR A 376 -5.88 -21.50 18.07
N ASP A 377 -6.43 -22.23 17.09
CA ASP A 377 -7.11 -23.52 17.16
C ASP A 377 -8.25 -23.74 18.17
N THR A 378 -9.47 -23.47 17.72
CA THR A 378 -10.60 -24.41 17.89
C THR A 378 -11.64 -24.17 16.80
N SER A 379 -11.59 -24.96 15.72
CA SER A 379 -12.74 -25.64 15.09
C SER A 379 -12.27 -26.44 13.88
#